data_AF-A0A947MSH8-F1
#
_entry.id   AF-A0A947MSH8-F1
#
_cell.length_a   1.000
_cell.length_b   1.000
_cell.length_c   1.000
_cell.angle_alpha   90.00
_cell.angle_beta   90.00
_cell.angle_gamma   90.00
#
_symmetry.space_group_name_H-M   'P 1'
#
loop_
_entity.id
_entity.type
_entity.pdbx_description
1 polymer ?
#
loop_
_entity_poly.entity_id
_entity_poly.type
_entity_poly.pdbx_seq_one_letter_code
_entity_poly.pdbx_strand_id
1 'polypeptide(L)'
;MTARRVLLMSPREPSGMTWLANCLLELGVCTWRHSRKSMWRDETGGVSRLQPQEDTLKRWLPVLSTQTEFRFRPGLDVQWDHTWPRDDDVGREVLLFVRDPRDALYSRYRREAGAVGYREYASMRDPWTLLDRVDTWCLFERVWLAHPRVHVLRFEDYKSDARALLTRTLSILRVDATDDAIERALEGSSFERARDAEVAYLKAHPEQNLQQINRAGGVGSWRQLEGDDATVAADLERRGADLMTRFGYATDADAAVPDLSGHIAAVPGLSRLPLRPPATGVGDGGVREALAAWARDLDDRTLDRLELTANDRAILVHSLRGWLTHQHATQDARLSGLLSGPPADPSWFQLQLLRRTRRLADLRGVTPLLAGRVLLERVKRLRR
;
A
#
# COMPACT_ATOMS: atom_id res chain seq x y z
N MET A 1 -11.16 -16.82 23.20
CA MET A 1 -10.80 -15.38 23.21
C MET A 1 -10.45 -14.98 21.78
N THR A 2 -10.94 -13.83 21.31
CA THR A 2 -10.58 -13.31 19.98
C THR A 2 -9.12 -12.83 20.02
N ALA A 3 -8.31 -13.21 19.03
CA ALA A 3 -6.93 -12.76 18.95
C ALA A 3 -6.86 -11.23 18.89
N ARG A 4 -5.92 -10.63 19.61
CA ARG A 4 -5.60 -9.21 19.51
C ARG A 4 -5.09 -8.94 18.10
N ARG A 5 -5.70 -7.99 17.39
CA ARG A 5 -5.24 -7.60 16.05
C ARG A 5 -4.40 -6.34 16.14
N VAL A 6 -3.21 -6.39 15.56
CA VAL A 6 -2.33 -5.23 15.33
C VAL A 6 -2.26 -4.96 13.83
N LEU A 7 -2.18 -3.69 13.47
CA LEU A 7 -2.07 -3.24 12.08
C LEU A 7 -0.61 -2.89 11.78
N LEU A 8 -0.01 -3.48 10.77
CA LEU A 8 1.30 -3.13 10.24
C LEU A 8 1.10 -2.41 8.90
N MET A 9 1.18 -1.09 8.90
CA MET A 9 0.80 -0.25 7.77
C MET A 9 2.04 0.39 7.15
N SER A 10 2.01 0.58 5.83
CA SER A 10 3.01 1.40 5.14
C SER A 10 2.42 1.95 3.84
N PRO A 11 2.95 3.06 3.31
CA PRO A 11 2.55 3.53 1.98
C PRO A 11 2.88 2.49 0.90
N ARG A 12 2.35 2.66 -0.31
CA ARG A 12 2.64 1.74 -1.43
C ARG A 12 4.12 1.76 -1.79
N GLU A 13 4.80 2.87 -1.55
CA GLU A 13 6.23 3.03 -1.74
C GLU A 13 7.01 2.04 -0.85
N PRO A 14 8.08 1.40 -1.35
CA PRO A 14 8.77 0.33 -0.62
C PRO A 14 9.37 0.81 0.71
N SER A 15 8.86 0.28 1.82
CA SER A 15 9.22 0.67 3.19
C SER A 15 9.99 -0.40 3.98
N GLY A 16 10.04 -1.65 3.50
CA GLY A 16 10.57 -2.78 4.27
C GLY A 16 9.55 -3.50 5.16
N MET A 17 8.27 -3.12 5.10
CA MET A 17 7.19 -3.79 5.84
C MET A 17 7.16 -5.32 5.67
N THR A 18 7.47 -5.84 4.47
CA THR A 18 7.49 -7.29 4.20
C THR A 18 8.62 -8.01 4.93
N TRP A 19 9.75 -7.35 5.21
CA TRP A 19 10.80 -7.91 6.07
C TRP A 19 10.26 -8.20 7.46
N LEU A 20 9.59 -7.22 8.08
CA LEU A 20 8.99 -7.41 9.40
C LEU A 20 7.89 -8.48 9.38
N ALA A 21 7.05 -8.49 8.35
CA ALA A 21 6.03 -9.54 8.19
C ALA A 21 6.66 -10.94 8.13
N ASN A 22 7.82 -11.11 7.47
CA ASN A 22 8.55 -12.38 7.43
C ASN A 22 9.15 -12.73 8.78
N CYS A 23 9.81 -11.79 9.48
CA CYS A 23 10.34 -12.01 10.83
C CYS A 23 9.25 -12.50 11.79
N LEU A 24 8.06 -11.90 11.73
CA LEU A 24 6.93 -12.28 12.56
C LEU A 24 6.42 -13.70 12.24
N LEU A 25 6.39 -14.10 10.97
CA LEU A 25 6.06 -15.46 10.57
C LEU A 25 7.08 -16.48 11.08
N GLU A 26 8.38 -16.19 10.98
CA GLU A 26 9.46 -17.02 11.54
C GLU A 26 9.33 -17.20 13.06
N LEU A 27 8.79 -16.20 13.76
CA LEU A 27 8.50 -16.23 15.20
C LEU A 27 7.14 -16.86 15.56
N GLY A 28 6.45 -17.43 14.57
CA GLY A 28 5.14 -18.06 14.73
C GLY A 28 4.00 -17.08 15.00
N VAL A 29 4.17 -15.78 14.75
CA VAL A 29 3.09 -14.79 14.81
C VAL A 29 2.29 -14.87 13.52
N CYS A 30 0.96 -14.97 13.62
CA CYS A 30 0.15 -14.96 12.42
C CYS A 30 0.17 -13.57 11.76
N THR A 31 0.68 -13.48 10.54
CA THR A 31 0.58 -12.26 9.73
C THR A 31 -0.25 -12.47 8.48
N TRP A 32 -1.02 -11.47 8.05
CA TRP A 32 -1.81 -11.57 6.82
C TRP A 32 -2.11 -10.22 6.18
N ARG A 33 -2.28 -10.21 4.84
CA ARG A 33 -2.77 -9.04 4.10
C ARG A 33 -4.23 -9.17 3.72
N HIS A 34 -4.94 -8.04 3.64
CA HIS A 34 -6.35 -7.90 3.23
C HIS A 34 -7.38 -8.67 4.08
N SER A 35 -7.27 -9.99 4.18
CA SER A 35 -8.11 -10.87 4.99
C SER A 35 -7.35 -12.11 5.45
N ARG A 36 -7.46 -12.47 6.73
CA ARG A 36 -6.92 -13.71 7.28
C ARG A 36 -7.37 -14.93 6.47
N LYS A 37 -8.65 -14.99 6.11
CA LYS A 37 -9.26 -16.10 5.38
C LYS A 37 -8.93 -16.14 3.89
N SER A 38 -8.36 -15.08 3.32
CA SER A 38 -7.85 -15.16 1.94
C SER A 38 -6.42 -15.71 1.91
N MET A 39 -5.64 -15.47 2.96
CA MET A 39 -4.24 -15.89 3.01
C MET A 39 -4.02 -17.26 3.65
N TRP A 40 -4.74 -17.56 4.73
CA TRP A 40 -4.54 -18.79 5.49
C TRP A 40 -5.73 -19.72 5.35
N ARG A 41 -5.46 -21.01 5.18
CA ARG A 41 -6.41 -22.11 5.36
C ARG A 41 -6.07 -22.80 6.66
N ASP A 42 -6.96 -22.68 7.64
CA ASP A 42 -6.84 -23.37 8.92
C ASP A 42 -7.30 -24.83 8.77
N GLU A 43 -6.48 -25.75 9.21
CA GLU A 43 -6.68 -27.20 9.18
C GLU A 43 -6.87 -27.74 10.61
N THR A 44 -7.27 -29.02 10.72
CA THR A 44 -7.42 -29.67 12.03
C THR A 44 -6.08 -29.72 12.77
N GLY A 45 -6.11 -29.58 14.10
CA GLY A 45 -4.90 -29.60 14.93
C GLY A 45 -4.14 -28.27 15.03
N GLY A 46 -4.76 -27.15 14.62
CA GLY A 46 -4.18 -25.81 14.79
C GLY A 46 -3.06 -25.48 13.79
N VAL A 47 -3.02 -26.20 12.68
CA VAL A 47 -2.09 -25.96 11.58
C VAL A 47 -2.76 -25.04 10.56
N SER A 48 -2.03 -24.05 10.06
CA SER A 48 -2.45 -23.19 8.96
C SER A 48 -1.54 -23.40 7.75
N ARG A 49 -2.10 -23.37 6.54
CA ARG A 49 -1.36 -23.39 5.28
C ARG A 49 -1.64 -22.15 4.45
N LEU A 50 -0.65 -21.70 3.70
CA LEU A 50 -0.83 -20.63 2.72
C LEU A 50 -1.83 -21.09 1.65
N GLN A 51 -2.79 -20.23 1.30
CA GLN A 51 -3.72 -20.54 0.22
C GLN A 51 -3.07 -20.35 -1.16
N PRO A 52 -3.40 -21.20 -2.16
CA PRO A 52 -2.77 -21.14 -3.47
C PRO A 52 -2.86 -19.78 -4.17
N GLN A 53 -3.95 -19.02 -3.97
CA GLN A 53 -4.07 -17.70 -4.59
C GLN A 53 -3.11 -16.64 -4.02
N GLU A 54 -2.47 -16.91 -2.88
CA GLU A 54 -1.45 -16.05 -2.28
C GLU A 54 -0.02 -16.57 -2.56
N ASP A 55 0.18 -17.53 -3.47
CA ASP A 55 1.52 -18.07 -3.75
C ASP A 55 2.52 -17.00 -4.20
N THR A 56 2.04 -15.89 -4.78
CA THR A 56 2.87 -14.71 -5.12
C THR A 56 3.62 -14.13 -3.91
N LEU A 57 3.11 -14.33 -2.69
CA LEU A 57 3.77 -13.89 -1.46
C LEU A 57 5.10 -14.59 -1.21
N LYS A 58 5.30 -15.80 -1.74
CA LYS A 58 6.58 -16.54 -1.66
C LYS A 58 7.74 -15.76 -2.26
N ARG A 59 7.45 -14.83 -3.18
CA ARG A 59 8.42 -13.90 -3.75
C ARG A 59 8.96 -12.88 -2.73
N TRP A 60 8.18 -12.52 -1.73
CA TRP A 60 8.49 -11.44 -0.78
C TRP A 60 8.75 -11.93 0.64
N LEU A 61 8.25 -13.11 0.99
CA LEU A 61 8.30 -13.71 2.31
C LEU A 61 8.99 -15.08 2.20
N PRO A 62 10.33 -15.15 2.33
CA PRO A 62 11.11 -16.38 2.17
C PRO A 62 10.58 -17.57 2.97
N VAL A 63 10.07 -17.32 4.18
CA VAL A 63 9.54 -18.38 5.06
C VAL A 63 8.41 -19.17 4.40
N LEU A 64 7.63 -18.55 3.50
CA LEU A 64 6.54 -19.21 2.78
C LEU A 64 7.03 -20.19 1.70
N SER A 65 8.30 -20.11 1.32
CA SER A 65 8.95 -21.03 0.39
C SER A 65 9.60 -22.21 1.10
N THR A 66 10.01 -22.02 2.36
CA THR A 66 10.72 -23.04 3.15
C THR A 66 9.80 -23.78 4.12
N GLN A 67 8.67 -23.18 4.51
CA GLN A 67 7.69 -23.77 5.40
C GLN A 67 6.32 -23.86 4.71
N THR A 68 5.71 -25.05 4.79
CA THR A 68 4.40 -25.33 4.18
C THR A 68 3.25 -25.38 5.20
N GLU A 69 3.60 -25.45 6.48
CA GLU A 69 2.69 -25.58 7.61
C GLU A 69 3.13 -24.63 8.72
N PHE A 70 2.18 -23.87 9.26
CA PHE A 70 2.42 -22.91 10.32
C PHE A 70 1.57 -23.24 11.53
N ARG A 71 2.17 -23.23 12.72
CA ARG A 71 1.46 -23.30 14.00
C ARG A 71 1.59 -21.94 14.67
N PHE A 72 0.59 -21.09 14.47
CA PHE A 72 0.63 -19.74 14.99
C PHE A 72 0.40 -19.71 16.50
N ARG A 73 1.14 -18.84 17.18
CA ARG A 73 0.88 -18.55 18.59
C ARG A 73 -0.53 -17.98 18.75
N PRO A 74 -1.27 -18.39 19.79
CA PRO A 74 -2.61 -17.85 20.03
C PRO A 74 -2.54 -16.40 20.51
N GLY A 75 -3.64 -15.67 20.33
CA GLY A 75 -3.86 -14.38 20.98
C GLY A 75 -3.30 -13.14 20.26
N LEU A 76 -2.55 -13.30 19.16
CA LEU A 76 -2.04 -12.18 18.36
C LEU A 76 -2.09 -12.48 16.86
N ASP A 77 -2.74 -11.57 16.12
CA ASP A 77 -2.70 -11.48 14.67
C ASP A 77 -2.14 -10.12 14.24
N VAL A 78 -1.31 -10.10 13.20
CA VAL A 78 -0.80 -8.87 12.59
C VAL A 78 -1.32 -8.76 11.16
N GLN A 79 -2.23 -7.81 10.92
CA GLN A 79 -2.68 -7.49 9.57
C GLN A 79 -1.70 -6.49 8.94
N TRP A 80 -1.17 -6.77 7.76
CA TRP A 80 -0.33 -5.82 7.03
C TRP A 80 -0.93 -5.41 5.69
N ASP A 81 -0.88 -4.12 5.38
CA ASP A 81 -1.52 -3.58 4.18
C ASP A 81 -0.97 -2.19 3.82
N HIS A 82 -1.38 -1.70 2.65
CA HIS A 82 -1.13 -0.36 2.15
C HIS A 82 -2.42 0.45 2.02
N THR A 83 -3.45 0.08 2.79
CA THR A 83 -4.78 0.70 2.71
C THR A 83 -4.90 1.89 3.64
N TRP A 84 -5.82 2.79 3.30
CA TRP A 84 -6.28 3.82 4.20
C TRP A 84 -6.97 3.23 5.46
N PRO A 85 -6.97 3.94 6.60
CA PRO A 85 -7.66 3.49 7.81
C PRO A 85 -9.16 3.32 7.60
N ARG A 86 -9.74 2.35 8.32
CA ARG A 86 -11.18 2.06 8.34
C ARG A 86 -11.75 2.28 9.74
N ASP A 87 -13.08 2.41 9.84
CA ASP A 87 -13.73 2.62 11.14
C ASP A 87 -13.35 1.54 12.16
N ASP A 88 -13.20 0.29 11.71
CA ASP A 88 -12.83 -0.83 12.59
C ASP A 88 -11.35 -0.85 12.99
N ASP A 89 -10.53 -0.01 12.38
CA ASP A 89 -9.12 0.17 12.72
C ASP A 89 -8.93 1.16 13.89
N VAL A 90 -9.91 2.03 14.14
CA VAL A 90 -9.85 3.02 15.22
C VAL A 90 -9.71 2.32 16.57
N GLY A 91 -8.62 2.63 17.27
CA GLY A 91 -8.32 2.07 18.60
C GLY A 91 -7.50 0.78 18.58
N ARG A 92 -7.18 0.24 17.39
CA ARG A 92 -6.18 -0.83 17.25
C ARG A 92 -4.77 -0.30 17.46
N GLU A 93 -3.84 -1.18 17.78
CA GLU A 93 -2.42 -0.80 17.77
C GLU A 93 -1.92 -0.79 16.32
N VAL A 94 -1.15 0.23 15.95
CA VAL A 94 -0.62 0.43 14.60
C VAL A 94 0.90 0.48 14.67
N LEU A 95 1.56 -0.37 13.89
CA LEU A 95 2.96 -0.26 13.51
C LEU A 95 3.01 0.42 12.14
N LEU A 96 3.43 1.68 12.08
CA LEU A 96 3.58 2.42 10.84
C LEU A 96 5.04 2.29 10.37
N PHE A 97 5.26 1.51 9.33
CA PHE A 97 6.59 1.26 8.79
C PHE A 97 6.89 2.26 7.67
N VAL A 98 7.81 3.18 7.95
CA VAL A 98 8.17 4.30 7.08
C VAL A 98 9.58 4.13 6.51
N ARG A 99 9.87 4.87 5.46
CA ARG A 99 11.20 5.02 4.86
C ARG A 99 11.39 6.47 4.47
N ASP A 100 12.63 6.93 4.31
CA ASP A 100 12.90 8.23 3.71
C ASP A 100 12.09 8.38 2.41
N PRO A 101 11.18 9.37 2.31
CA PRO A 101 10.27 9.50 1.17
C PRO A 101 11.01 9.62 -0.17
N ARG A 102 12.20 10.24 -0.15
CA ARG A 102 13.06 10.42 -1.33
C ARG A 102 13.52 9.07 -1.88
N ASP A 103 13.95 8.17 -1.00
CA ASP A 103 14.30 6.80 -1.37
C ASP A 103 13.09 5.94 -1.69
N ALA A 104 12.00 6.09 -0.94
CA ALA A 104 10.82 5.25 -1.08
C ALA A 104 10.17 5.45 -2.46
N LEU A 105 9.92 6.71 -2.84
CA LEU A 105 9.32 7.03 -4.14
C LEU A 105 10.26 6.68 -5.29
N TYR A 106 11.55 6.98 -5.17
CA TYR A 106 12.53 6.60 -6.19
C TYR A 106 12.66 5.08 -6.33
N SER A 107 12.65 4.35 -5.22
CA SER A 107 12.67 2.89 -5.25
C SER A 107 11.41 2.31 -5.90
N ARG A 108 10.25 2.95 -5.74
CA ARG A 108 9.03 2.57 -6.45
C ARG A 108 9.15 2.85 -7.95
N TYR A 109 9.62 4.04 -8.32
CA TYR A 109 9.92 4.42 -9.70
C TYR A 109 10.84 3.40 -10.39
N ARG A 110 11.97 3.03 -9.76
CA ARG A 110 12.91 2.05 -10.30
C ARG A 110 12.37 0.63 -10.39
N ARG A 111 11.26 0.33 -9.70
CA ARG A 111 10.47 -0.87 -9.95
C ARG A 111 9.63 -0.57 -11.18
N GLU A 112 8.66 0.33 -11.05
CA GLU A 112 7.49 0.45 -11.94
C GLU A 112 7.70 1.15 -13.27
N ALA A 113 8.51 2.20 -13.29
CA ALA A 113 8.54 3.12 -14.40
C ALA A 113 9.30 2.49 -15.57
N GLY A 114 8.52 2.01 -16.54
CA GLY A 114 9.04 1.52 -17.82
C GLY A 114 9.79 2.62 -18.57
N ALA A 115 9.10 3.37 -19.42
CA ALA A 115 9.73 4.36 -20.30
C ALA A 115 9.61 5.83 -19.84
N VAL A 116 8.94 6.11 -18.72
CA VAL A 116 8.71 7.48 -18.23
C VAL A 116 9.86 7.98 -17.34
N GLY A 117 10.12 9.28 -17.38
CA GLY A 117 11.09 9.94 -16.48
C GLY A 117 10.60 9.97 -15.03
N TYR A 118 11.52 10.14 -14.06
CA TYR A 118 11.15 10.10 -12.64
C TYR A 118 10.25 11.27 -12.24
N ARG A 119 10.53 12.48 -12.74
CA ARG A 119 9.68 13.65 -12.52
C ARG A 119 8.25 13.46 -13.04
N GLU A 120 8.11 12.95 -14.26
CA GLU A 120 6.80 12.63 -14.83
C GLU A 120 6.09 11.58 -13.96
N TYR A 121 6.77 10.50 -13.60
CA TYR A 121 6.25 9.46 -12.72
C TYR A 121 5.75 10.01 -11.37
N ALA A 122 6.52 10.90 -10.74
CA ALA A 122 6.16 11.51 -9.46
C ALA A 122 4.93 12.43 -9.56
N SER A 123 4.76 13.11 -10.71
CA SER A 123 3.63 13.99 -11.00
C SER A 123 2.32 13.26 -11.36
N MET A 124 2.40 11.95 -11.65
CA MET A 124 1.23 11.14 -11.98
C MET A 124 0.25 11.11 -10.79
N ARG A 125 -1.04 11.28 -11.10
CA ARG A 125 -2.09 11.30 -10.08
C ARG A 125 -2.53 9.91 -9.70
N ASP A 126 -2.65 9.66 -8.40
CA ASP A 126 -3.27 8.43 -7.92
C ASP A 126 -4.80 8.51 -8.12
N PRO A 127 -5.44 7.49 -8.73
CA PRO A 127 -6.87 7.48 -8.98
C PRO A 127 -7.76 7.68 -7.73
N TRP A 128 -7.27 7.27 -6.55
CA TRP A 128 -8.04 7.33 -5.32
C TRP A 128 -7.96 8.68 -4.65
N THR A 129 -6.79 9.31 -4.68
CA THR A 129 -6.58 10.60 -4.04
C THR A 129 -6.76 11.76 -5.00
N LEU A 130 -6.58 11.57 -6.31
CA LEU A 130 -6.40 12.63 -7.32
C LEU A 130 -5.19 13.55 -7.08
N LEU A 131 -4.34 13.18 -6.14
CA LEU A 131 -3.10 13.88 -5.81
C LEU A 131 -1.95 13.24 -6.59
N ASP A 132 -0.88 13.99 -6.80
CA ASP A 132 0.37 13.40 -7.30
C ASP A 132 0.94 12.40 -6.27
N ARG A 133 2.01 11.69 -6.61
CA ARG A 133 2.55 10.64 -5.74
C ARG A 133 3.16 11.19 -4.46
N VAL A 134 3.74 12.40 -4.52
CA VAL A 134 4.34 13.07 -3.37
C VAL A 134 3.26 13.45 -2.35
N ASP A 135 2.20 14.10 -2.80
CA ASP A 135 1.09 14.50 -1.95
C ASP A 135 0.28 13.29 -1.47
N THR A 136 0.15 12.25 -2.29
CA THR A 136 -0.47 10.98 -1.89
C THR A 136 0.31 10.32 -0.75
N TRP A 137 1.64 10.26 -0.86
CA TRP A 137 2.50 9.76 0.22
C TRP A 137 2.33 10.60 1.49
N CYS A 138 2.43 11.93 1.38
CA CYS A 138 2.30 12.80 2.54
C CYS A 138 0.93 12.66 3.22
N LEU A 139 -0.16 12.60 2.43
CA LEU A 139 -1.51 12.39 2.94
C LEU A 139 -1.64 11.05 3.67
N PHE A 140 -1.09 9.97 3.11
CA PHE A 140 -1.10 8.64 3.72
C PHE A 140 -0.46 8.66 5.11
N GLU A 141 0.75 9.21 5.20
CA GLU A 141 1.49 9.27 6.45
C GLU A 141 0.76 10.13 7.50
N ARG A 142 0.27 11.32 7.13
CA ARG A 142 -0.46 12.19 8.07
C ARG A 142 -1.74 11.54 8.60
N VAL A 143 -2.48 10.84 7.74
CA VAL A 143 -3.70 10.13 8.12
C VAL A 143 -3.41 9.01 9.12
N TRP A 144 -2.39 8.19 8.89
CA TRP A 144 -2.02 7.13 9.85
C TRP A 144 -1.37 7.68 11.12
N LEU A 145 -0.64 8.79 11.04
CA LEU A 145 -0.05 9.45 12.21
C LEU A 145 -1.07 10.16 13.10
N ALA A 146 -2.28 10.42 12.60
CA ALA A 146 -3.42 10.87 13.42
C ALA A 146 -4.01 9.72 14.25
N HIS A 147 -3.59 8.47 14.02
CA HIS A 147 -4.05 7.33 14.83
C HIS A 147 -3.46 7.41 16.26
N PRO A 148 -4.28 7.33 17.32
CA PRO A 148 -3.83 7.59 18.70
C PRO A 148 -2.85 6.54 19.27
N ARG A 149 -2.75 5.38 18.61
CA ARG A 149 -1.93 4.23 19.05
C ARG A 149 -0.96 3.79 17.95
N VAL A 150 -0.23 4.74 17.38
CA VAL A 150 0.74 4.51 16.31
C VAL A 150 2.17 4.44 16.85
N HIS A 151 2.91 3.43 16.40
CA HIS A 151 4.33 3.25 16.64
C HIS A 151 5.05 3.32 15.30
N VAL A 152 5.96 4.27 15.16
CA VAL A 152 6.72 4.45 13.91
C VAL A 152 7.95 3.55 13.92
N LEU A 153 8.14 2.79 12.83
CA LEU A 153 9.30 1.96 12.56
C LEU A 153 9.96 2.45 11.27
N ARG A 154 11.29 2.59 11.25
CA ARG A 154 12.00 3.13 10.07
C ARG A 154 12.76 2.03 9.33
N PHE A 155 12.75 2.11 8.01
CA PHE A 155 13.59 1.29 7.15
C PHE A 155 15.07 1.44 7.45
N GLU A 156 15.48 2.66 7.77
CA GLU A 156 16.87 3.02 8.08
C GLU A 156 17.31 2.39 9.40
N ASP A 157 16.42 2.34 10.41
CA ASP A 157 16.68 1.60 11.65
C ASP A 157 16.88 0.12 11.36
N TYR A 158 16.00 -0.48 10.55
CA TYR A 158 16.13 -1.89 10.11
C TYR A 158 17.48 -2.15 9.44
N LYS A 159 17.91 -1.26 8.54
CA LYS A 159 19.18 -1.41 7.81
C LYS A 159 20.41 -1.19 8.68
N SER A 160 20.30 -0.36 9.70
CA SER A 160 21.40 -0.12 10.64
C SER A 160 21.53 -1.20 11.70
N ASP A 161 20.42 -1.60 12.34
CA ASP A 161 20.37 -2.59 13.41
C ASP A 161 19.00 -3.31 13.41
N ALA A 162 18.91 -4.33 12.55
CA ALA A 162 17.71 -5.14 12.40
C ALA A 162 17.31 -5.84 13.72
N ARG A 163 18.29 -6.24 14.55
CA ARG A 163 18.05 -6.93 15.82
C ARG A 163 17.41 -5.98 16.82
N ALA A 164 17.95 -4.78 17.01
CA ALA A 164 17.38 -3.79 17.92
C ALA A 164 15.96 -3.39 17.50
N LEU A 165 15.72 -3.16 16.20
CA LEU A 165 14.39 -2.85 15.69
C LEU A 165 13.39 -3.99 15.92
N LEU A 166 13.79 -5.24 15.64
CA LEU A 166 12.93 -6.41 15.84
C LEU A 166 12.59 -6.56 17.32
N THR A 167 13.58 -6.54 18.22
CA THR A 167 13.36 -6.64 19.68
C THR A 167 12.41 -5.55 20.20
N ARG A 168 12.59 -4.29 19.77
CA ARG A 168 11.68 -3.19 20.11
C ARG A 168 10.25 -3.47 19.62
N THR A 169 10.13 -4.00 18.40
CA THR A 169 8.83 -4.33 17.81
C THR A 169 8.14 -5.47 18.55
N LEU A 170 8.88 -6.51 18.96
CA LEU A 170 8.34 -7.62 19.75
C LEU A 170 7.87 -7.15 21.13
N SER A 171 8.57 -6.19 21.75
CA SER A 171 8.14 -5.56 22.99
C SER A 171 6.79 -4.84 22.84
N ILE A 172 6.61 -4.04 21.78
CA ILE A 172 5.31 -3.40 21.46
C ILE A 172 4.23 -4.46 21.27
N LEU A 173 4.55 -5.52 20.52
CA LEU A 173 3.63 -6.62 20.24
C LEU A 173 3.36 -7.54 21.43
N ARG A 174 4.11 -7.39 22.53
CA ARG A 174 4.07 -8.27 23.72
C ARG A 174 4.33 -9.72 23.32
N VAL A 175 5.34 -9.91 22.48
CA VAL A 175 5.78 -11.21 21.98
C VAL A 175 7.08 -11.57 22.67
N ASP A 176 7.01 -12.57 23.54
CA ASP A 176 8.21 -13.18 24.11
C ASP A 176 8.87 -14.07 23.06
N ALA A 177 10.17 -13.83 22.85
CA ALA A 177 11.04 -14.60 21.96
C ALA A 177 12.44 -14.69 22.60
N THR A 178 13.08 -15.85 22.49
CA THR A 178 14.47 -16.01 22.93
C THR A 178 15.42 -15.36 21.93
N ASP A 179 16.65 -15.07 22.37
CA ASP A 179 17.69 -14.53 21.50
C ASP A 179 17.93 -15.41 20.26
N ASP A 180 17.98 -16.73 20.43
CA ASP A 180 18.12 -17.68 19.32
C ASP A 180 16.94 -17.62 18.34
N ALA A 181 15.71 -17.42 18.84
CA ALA A 181 14.54 -17.30 17.97
C ALA A 181 14.58 -16.00 17.16
N ILE A 182 15.04 -14.90 17.79
CA ILE A 182 15.25 -13.62 17.12
C ILE A 182 16.33 -13.76 16.03
N GLU A 183 17.47 -14.38 16.34
CA GLU A 183 18.54 -14.59 15.35
C GLU A 183 18.09 -15.44 14.17
N ARG A 184 17.38 -16.54 14.41
CA ARG A 184 16.81 -17.36 13.32
C ARG A 184 15.83 -16.56 12.46
N ALA A 185 14.97 -15.75 13.08
CA ALA A 185 14.02 -14.92 12.35
C ALA A 185 14.72 -13.85 11.49
N LEU A 186 15.81 -13.26 11.99
CA LEU A 186 16.64 -12.32 11.24
C LEU A 186 17.34 -13.00 10.07
N GLU A 187 17.94 -14.17 10.29
CA GLU A 187 18.61 -14.95 9.23
C GLU A 187 17.62 -15.38 8.14
N GLY A 188 16.46 -15.92 8.52
CA GLY A 188 15.39 -16.33 7.60
C GLY A 188 14.77 -15.15 6.83
N SER A 189 14.93 -13.93 7.36
CA SER A 189 14.43 -12.69 6.75
C SER A 189 15.55 -11.85 6.13
N SER A 190 16.75 -12.39 5.91
CA SER A 190 17.85 -11.63 5.34
C SER A 190 17.54 -11.16 3.90
N PHE A 191 18.28 -10.14 3.44
CA PHE A 191 18.14 -9.65 2.07
C PHE A 191 18.47 -10.75 1.05
N GLU A 192 19.48 -11.57 1.35
CA GLU A 192 19.91 -12.70 0.53
C GLU A 192 18.78 -13.72 0.40
N ARG A 193 18.14 -14.10 1.52
CA ARG A 193 16.98 -15.01 1.50
C ARG A 193 15.82 -14.45 0.70
N ALA A 194 15.53 -13.15 0.84
CA ALA A 194 14.49 -12.47 0.07
C ALA A 194 14.79 -12.45 -1.43
N ARG A 195 16.03 -12.18 -1.81
CA ARG A 195 16.49 -12.22 -3.20
C ARG A 195 16.41 -13.64 -3.78
N ASP A 196 16.88 -14.63 -3.04
CA ASP A 196 16.88 -16.03 -3.50
C ASP A 196 15.45 -16.57 -3.64
N ALA A 197 14.56 -16.21 -2.72
CA ALA A 197 13.13 -16.53 -2.82
C ALA A 197 12.48 -15.87 -4.05
N GLU A 198 12.82 -14.60 -4.33
CA GLU A 198 12.36 -13.92 -5.55
C GLU A 198 12.86 -14.62 -6.82
N VAL A 199 14.15 -14.97 -6.89
CA VAL A 199 14.75 -15.67 -8.04
C VAL A 199 14.10 -17.05 -8.24
N ALA A 200 13.93 -17.83 -7.17
CA ALA A 200 13.29 -19.13 -7.22
C ALA A 200 11.83 -19.02 -7.69
N TYR A 201 11.10 -18.03 -7.19
CA TYR A 201 9.72 -17.78 -7.58
C TYR A 201 9.61 -17.43 -9.07
N LEU A 202 10.45 -16.51 -9.58
CA LEU A 202 10.47 -16.10 -10.99
C LEU A 202 10.87 -17.26 -11.91
N LYS A 203 11.81 -18.11 -11.49
CA LYS A 203 12.17 -19.33 -12.23
C LYS A 203 10.98 -20.30 -12.36
N ALA A 204 10.16 -20.41 -11.32
CA ALA A 204 8.96 -21.25 -11.33
C ALA A 204 7.76 -20.61 -12.05
N HIS A 205 7.76 -19.29 -12.23
CA HIS A 205 6.68 -18.52 -12.85
C HIS A 205 7.22 -17.55 -13.92
N PRO A 206 7.85 -18.05 -15.00
CA PRO A 206 8.49 -17.21 -16.01
C PRO A 206 7.50 -16.29 -16.75
N GLU A 207 6.21 -16.63 -16.76
CA GLU A 207 5.14 -15.78 -17.29
C GLU A 207 4.91 -14.51 -16.47
N GLN A 208 5.35 -14.50 -15.20
CA GLN A 208 5.33 -13.34 -14.34
C GLN A 208 6.60 -12.53 -14.57
N ASN A 209 6.74 -11.99 -15.79
CA ASN A 209 7.82 -11.09 -16.18
C ASN A 209 7.67 -9.74 -15.46
N LEU A 210 7.97 -9.73 -14.16
CA LEU A 210 7.79 -8.59 -13.28
C LEU A 210 9.15 -8.08 -12.80
N GLN A 211 9.23 -6.76 -12.73
CA GLN A 211 10.37 -5.96 -12.26
C GLN A 211 11.00 -6.54 -11.00
N GLN A 212 12.33 -6.68 -10.96
CA GLN A 212 13.05 -7.14 -9.78
C GLN A 212 12.75 -6.22 -8.57
N ILE A 213 12.22 -6.81 -7.49
CA ILE A 213 11.74 -6.08 -6.31
C ILE A 213 12.88 -5.88 -5.31
N ASN A 214 13.68 -6.92 -5.08
CA ASN A 214 14.84 -6.89 -4.19
C ASN A 214 16.10 -6.48 -4.97
N ARG A 215 16.22 -5.18 -5.30
CA ARG A 215 17.34 -4.64 -6.11
C ARG A 215 18.61 -4.33 -5.33
N ALA A 216 18.57 -3.35 -4.43
CA ALA A 216 19.78 -2.81 -3.81
C ALA A 216 19.74 -2.73 -2.29
N GLY A 217 18.55 -2.78 -1.66
CA GLY A 217 18.41 -2.72 -0.20
C GLY A 217 19.06 -1.49 0.48
N GLY A 218 19.54 -0.51 -0.27
CA GLY A 218 20.34 0.60 0.23
C GLY A 218 19.51 1.77 0.76
N VAL A 219 20.17 2.57 1.59
CA VAL A 219 19.69 3.86 2.12
C VAL A 219 20.46 4.97 1.40
N GLY A 220 19.78 6.07 1.05
CA GLY A 220 20.35 7.26 0.43
C GLY A 220 20.61 7.15 -1.07
N SER A 221 19.97 6.22 -1.78
CA SER A 221 20.12 6.10 -3.24
C SER A 221 19.59 7.33 -3.98
N TRP A 222 18.63 8.05 -3.40
CA TRP A 222 18.13 9.32 -3.93
C TRP A 222 19.21 10.40 -4.08
N ARG A 223 20.33 10.31 -3.36
CA ARG A 223 21.43 11.29 -3.46
C ARG A 223 22.16 11.25 -4.80
N GLN A 224 21.95 10.18 -5.57
CA GLN A 224 22.51 10.01 -6.91
C GLN A 224 21.61 10.63 -8.00
N LEU A 225 20.50 11.26 -7.61
CA LEU A 225 19.62 11.97 -8.55
C LEU A 225 20.30 13.27 -9.01
N GLU A 226 20.21 13.53 -10.31
CA GLU A 226 20.78 14.71 -10.96
C GLU A 226 19.72 15.40 -11.84
N GLY A 227 19.93 16.68 -12.17
CA GLY A 227 19.06 17.44 -13.07
C GLY A 227 17.60 17.50 -12.62
N ASP A 228 16.68 17.27 -13.55
CA ASP A 228 15.23 17.34 -13.31
C ASP A 228 14.76 16.34 -12.24
N ASP A 229 15.44 15.21 -12.09
CA ASP A 229 15.04 14.18 -11.12
C ASP A 229 15.34 14.62 -9.67
N ALA A 230 16.37 15.46 -9.47
CA ALA A 230 16.67 16.05 -8.16
C ALA A 230 15.55 16.99 -7.68
N THR A 231 14.78 17.58 -8.60
CA THR A 231 13.63 18.45 -8.24
C THR A 231 12.52 17.68 -7.51
N VAL A 232 12.39 16.38 -7.75
CA VAL A 232 11.40 15.53 -7.06
C VAL A 232 11.76 15.36 -5.59
N ALA A 233 13.05 15.21 -5.27
CA ALA A 233 13.51 15.14 -3.88
C ALA A 233 13.26 16.46 -3.14
N ALA A 234 13.55 17.61 -3.78
CA ALA A 234 13.24 18.92 -3.23
C ALA A 234 11.73 19.15 -3.03
N ASP A 235 10.89 18.61 -3.93
CA ASP A 235 9.43 18.66 -3.78
C ASP A 235 8.93 17.84 -2.60
N LEU A 236 9.51 16.66 -2.34
CA LEU A 236 9.22 15.84 -1.16
C LEU A 236 9.65 16.55 0.13
N GLU A 237 10.84 17.16 0.14
CA GLU A 237 11.32 17.94 1.29
C GLU A 237 10.40 19.11 1.57
N ARG A 238 10.07 19.92 0.57
CA ARG A 238 9.19 21.09 0.74
C ARG A 238 7.80 20.71 1.25
N ARG A 239 7.18 19.67 0.69
CA ARG A 239 5.78 19.30 0.98
C ARG A 239 5.63 18.32 2.14
N GLY A 240 6.70 17.64 2.52
CA GLY A 240 6.76 16.62 3.56
C GLY A 240 7.73 16.94 4.70
N ALA A 241 8.29 18.16 4.78
CA ALA A 241 9.27 18.54 5.79
C ALA A 241 8.80 18.26 7.24
N ASP A 242 7.52 18.46 7.55
CA ASP A 242 6.94 18.12 8.86
C ASP A 242 7.03 16.63 9.15
N LEU A 243 6.69 15.78 8.17
CA LEU A 243 6.75 14.33 8.28
C LEU A 243 8.20 13.85 8.37
N MET A 244 9.07 14.39 7.54
CA MET A 244 10.50 14.06 7.53
C MET A 244 11.14 14.39 8.89
N THR A 245 10.88 15.59 9.41
CA THR A 245 11.33 16.00 10.75
C THR A 245 10.76 15.07 11.82
N ARG A 246 9.47 14.75 11.77
CA ARG A 246 8.80 13.84 12.72
C ARG A 246 9.37 12.42 12.69
N PHE A 247 9.83 11.96 11.52
CA PHE A 247 10.49 10.66 11.35
C PHE A 247 12.00 10.71 11.61
N GLY A 248 12.56 11.88 11.91
CA GLY A 248 13.99 12.07 12.19
C GLY A 248 14.87 11.97 10.93
N TYR A 249 14.35 12.36 9.77
CA TYR A 249 15.13 12.56 8.54
C TYR A 249 15.60 14.01 8.44
N ALA A 250 16.83 14.21 7.97
CA ALA A 250 17.34 15.55 7.69
C ALA A 250 16.61 16.17 6.48
N THR A 251 16.20 17.43 6.64
CA THR A 251 15.57 18.28 5.64
C THR A 251 16.02 19.72 5.88
N ASP A 252 16.34 20.43 4.80
CA ASP A 252 16.67 21.86 4.85
C ASP A 252 15.46 22.76 4.53
N ALA A 253 14.33 22.15 4.13
CA ALA A 253 13.10 22.87 3.83
C ALA A 253 12.33 23.23 5.10
N ASP A 254 11.80 24.45 5.13
CA ASP A 254 10.80 24.85 6.11
C ASP A 254 9.52 24.01 5.95
N ALA A 255 8.88 23.70 7.08
CA ALA A 255 7.65 22.92 7.10
C ALA A 255 6.48 23.69 6.45
N ALA A 256 6.32 23.56 5.14
CA ALA A 256 5.14 24.01 4.41
C ALA A 256 4.15 22.85 4.30
N VAL A 257 3.28 22.70 5.29
CA VAL A 257 2.26 21.65 5.27
C VAL A 257 1.04 22.13 4.49
N PRO A 258 0.67 21.47 3.37
CA PRO A 258 -0.53 21.81 2.64
C PRO A 258 -1.78 21.42 3.45
N ASP A 259 -2.74 22.32 3.55
CA ASP A 259 -4.05 22.05 4.13
C ASP A 259 -4.91 21.22 3.18
N LEU A 260 -4.78 19.91 3.21
CA LEU A 260 -5.57 19.03 2.34
C LEU A 260 -7.02 18.83 2.79
N SER A 261 -7.53 19.59 3.78
CA SER A 261 -8.86 19.38 4.36
C SER A 261 -9.98 19.54 3.32
N GLY A 262 -9.93 20.59 2.49
CA GLY A 262 -10.91 20.81 1.42
C GLY A 262 -10.88 19.70 0.37
N HIS A 263 -9.67 19.30 -0.04
CA HIS A 263 -9.46 18.18 -0.96
C HIS A 263 -10.00 16.85 -0.42
N ILE A 264 -9.69 16.52 0.84
CA ILE A 264 -10.19 15.32 1.53
C ILE A 264 -11.72 15.31 1.58
N ALA A 265 -12.36 16.45 1.85
CA ALA A 265 -13.81 16.56 1.86
C ALA A 265 -14.43 16.38 0.47
N ALA A 266 -13.74 16.83 -0.58
CA ALA A 266 -14.22 16.80 -1.96
C ALA A 266 -14.08 15.43 -2.65
N VAL A 267 -13.12 14.58 -2.24
CA VAL A 267 -12.89 13.27 -2.84
C VAL A 267 -13.69 12.19 -2.11
N PRO A 268 -14.67 11.49 -2.75
CA PRO A 268 -15.59 10.57 -2.07
C PRO A 268 -14.94 9.45 -1.25
N GLY A 269 -13.78 8.94 -1.70
CA GLY A 269 -13.03 7.91 -0.96
C GLY A 269 -12.37 8.45 0.30
N LEU A 270 -11.88 9.70 0.26
CA LEU A 270 -11.17 10.34 1.37
C LEU A 270 -12.12 11.00 2.38
N SER A 271 -13.30 11.43 1.93
CA SER A 271 -14.29 12.08 2.80
C SER A 271 -14.84 11.15 3.87
N ARG A 272 -14.66 9.84 3.72
CA ARG A 272 -15.08 8.79 4.67
C ARG A 272 -13.96 8.29 5.58
N LEU A 273 -12.77 8.89 5.55
CA LEU A 273 -11.69 8.47 6.43
C LEU A 273 -12.06 8.72 7.90
N PRO A 274 -11.89 7.72 8.79
CA PRO A 274 -12.19 7.85 10.21
C PRO A 274 -11.17 8.72 10.95
N LEU A 275 -10.00 8.91 10.34
CA LEU A 275 -8.92 9.75 10.85
C LEU A 275 -8.77 10.95 9.94
N ARG A 276 -8.66 12.13 10.54
CA ARG A 276 -8.34 13.36 9.83
C ARG A 276 -6.91 13.78 10.17
N PRO A 277 -6.10 14.14 9.18
CA PRO A 277 -4.85 14.82 9.48
C PRO A 277 -5.17 16.13 10.21
N PRO A 278 -4.29 16.62 11.10
CA PRO A 278 -4.48 17.94 11.69
C PRO A 278 -4.57 18.99 10.58
N ALA A 279 -5.51 19.93 10.72
CA ALA A 279 -5.59 21.08 9.83
C ALA A 279 -4.26 21.85 9.94
N THR A 280 -3.70 22.22 8.80
CA THR A 280 -2.43 22.97 8.74
C THR A 280 -2.63 24.28 8.00
N GLY A 281 -1.72 25.24 8.21
CA GLY A 281 -2.01 26.66 7.99
C GLY A 281 -1.96 27.17 6.55
N VAL A 282 -1.55 26.36 5.56
CA VAL A 282 -1.41 26.82 4.16
C VAL A 282 -2.53 26.25 3.31
N GLY A 283 -3.45 27.09 2.83
CA GLY A 283 -4.64 26.66 2.09
C GLY A 283 -4.36 25.79 0.85
N ASP A 284 -5.33 24.95 0.44
CA ASP A 284 -5.24 24.01 -0.70
C ASP A 284 -5.33 24.63 -2.10
N GLY A 285 -5.29 25.95 -2.22
CA GLY A 285 -5.55 26.67 -3.48
C GLY A 285 -4.75 26.12 -4.67
N GLY A 286 -3.44 25.91 -4.47
CA GLY A 286 -2.57 25.38 -5.52
C GLY A 286 -2.91 23.94 -5.95
N VAL A 287 -3.32 23.08 -5.01
CA VAL A 287 -3.71 21.69 -5.33
C VAL A 287 -5.02 21.67 -6.13
N ARG A 288 -6.00 22.49 -5.73
CA ARG A 288 -7.29 22.58 -6.42
C ARG A 288 -7.14 23.13 -7.83
N GLU A 289 -6.37 24.20 -8.01
CA GLU A 289 -6.10 24.78 -9.33
C GLU A 289 -5.36 23.80 -10.24
N ALA A 290 -4.32 23.12 -9.74
CA ALA A 290 -3.59 22.13 -10.49
C ALA A 290 -4.47 20.93 -10.89
N LEU A 291 -5.38 20.49 -10.01
CA LEU A 291 -6.34 19.42 -10.33
C LEU A 291 -7.40 19.88 -11.34
N ALA A 292 -7.90 21.12 -11.23
CA ALA A 292 -8.82 21.68 -12.21
C ALA A 292 -8.18 21.76 -13.61
N ALA A 293 -6.93 22.24 -13.70
CA ALA A 293 -6.18 22.29 -14.93
C ALA A 293 -5.98 20.88 -15.52
N TRP A 294 -5.50 19.94 -14.70
CA TRP A 294 -5.33 18.56 -15.13
C TRP A 294 -6.62 17.90 -15.61
N ALA A 295 -7.74 18.13 -14.92
CA ALA A 295 -9.04 17.59 -15.31
C ALA A 295 -9.49 18.13 -16.68
N ARG A 296 -9.26 19.42 -16.97
CA ARG A 296 -9.58 20.02 -18.28
C ARG A 296 -8.75 19.45 -19.42
N ASP A 297 -7.51 19.06 -19.13
CA ASP A 297 -6.57 18.50 -20.10
C ASP A 297 -6.66 16.97 -20.22
N LEU A 298 -7.53 16.33 -19.42
CA LEU A 298 -7.66 14.88 -19.40
C LEU A 298 -8.33 14.36 -20.67
N ASP A 299 -7.57 13.59 -21.45
CA ASP A 299 -8.03 12.93 -22.68
C ASP A 299 -7.71 11.41 -22.66
N ASP A 300 -8.23 10.68 -23.66
CA ASP A 300 -8.00 9.23 -23.76
C ASP A 300 -6.51 8.89 -23.85
N ARG A 301 -5.71 9.73 -24.53
CA ARG A 301 -4.25 9.54 -24.64
C ARG A 301 -3.58 9.62 -23.27
N THR A 302 -3.99 10.57 -22.42
CA THR A 302 -3.49 10.70 -21.06
C THR A 302 -3.91 9.51 -20.20
N LEU A 303 -5.16 9.04 -20.33
CA LEU A 303 -5.62 7.85 -19.63
C LEU A 303 -4.89 6.57 -20.06
N ASP A 304 -4.52 6.46 -21.34
CA ASP A 304 -3.78 5.33 -21.88
C ASP A 304 -2.32 5.35 -21.40
N ARG A 305 -1.68 6.54 -21.34
CA ARG A 305 -0.32 6.71 -20.78
C ARG A 305 -0.22 6.36 -19.30
N LEU A 306 -1.30 6.48 -18.55
CA LEU A 306 -1.33 6.09 -17.13
C LEU A 306 -1.37 4.56 -16.93
N GLU A 307 -1.54 3.78 -18.00
CA GLU A 307 -1.62 2.31 -17.98
C GLU A 307 -2.62 1.80 -16.92
N LEU A 308 -3.68 2.56 -16.67
CA LEU A 308 -4.65 2.25 -15.64
C LEU A 308 -5.41 0.99 -16.02
N THR A 309 -5.59 0.08 -15.06
CA THR A 309 -6.54 -1.01 -15.25
C THR A 309 -7.95 -0.44 -15.42
N ALA A 310 -8.86 -1.17 -16.07
CA ALA A 310 -10.25 -0.73 -16.24
C ALA A 310 -10.91 -0.31 -14.91
N ASN A 311 -10.53 -0.96 -13.80
CA ASN A 311 -10.97 -0.60 -12.46
C ASN A 311 -10.38 0.72 -11.98
N ASP A 312 -9.07 0.94 -12.17
CA ASP A 312 -8.41 2.18 -11.78
C ASP A 312 -8.90 3.38 -12.59
N ARG A 313 -9.23 3.16 -13.88
CA ARG A 313 -9.92 4.17 -14.71
C ARG A 313 -11.31 4.48 -14.16
N ALA A 314 -12.08 3.47 -13.77
CA ALA A 314 -13.41 3.68 -13.18
C ALA A 314 -13.36 4.40 -11.83
N ILE A 315 -12.36 4.08 -10.98
CA ILE A 315 -12.08 4.81 -9.73
C ILE A 315 -11.78 6.28 -10.04
N LEU A 316 -10.87 6.53 -10.98
CA LEU A 316 -10.46 7.88 -11.34
C LEU A 316 -11.66 8.73 -11.78
N VAL A 317 -12.47 8.20 -12.70
CA VAL A 317 -13.69 8.85 -13.21
C VAL A 317 -14.67 9.15 -12.06
N HIS A 318 -14.87 8.19 -11.15
CA HIS A 318 -15.76 8.38 -10.00
C HIS A 318 -15.24 9.47 -9.04
N SER A 319 -13.95 9.41 -8.69
CA SER A 319 -13.29 10.40 -7.82
C SER A 319 -13.37 11.80 -8.44
N LEU A 320 -13.07 11.94 -9.73
CA LEU A 320 -13.14 13.22 -10.45
C LEU A 320 -14.55 13.79 -10.47
N ARG A 321 -15.58 12.95 -10.71
CA ARG A 321 -16.98 13.39 -10.71
C ARG A 321 -17.39 13.96 -9.35
N GLY A 322 -17.04 13.24 -8.27
CA GLY A 322 -17.32 13.68 -6.90
C GLY A 322 -16.64 15.01 -6.59
N TRP A 323 -15.36 15.12 -6.95
CA TRP A 323 -14.60 16.36 -6.76
C TRP A 323 -15.21 17.54 -7.54
N LEU A 324 -15.49 17.38 -8.84
CA LEU A 324 -16.07 18.44 -9.68
C LEU A 324 -17.44 18.92 -9.19
N THR A 325 -18.25 18.00 -8.67
CA THR A 325 -19.57 18.30 -8.09
C THR A 325 -19.41 19.16 -6.84
N HIS A 326 -18.44 18.83 -5.98
CA HIS A 326 -18.13 19.62 -4.80
C HIS A 326 -17.63 21.03 -5.15
N GLN A 327 -16.92 21.18 -6.27
CA GLN A 327 -16.40 22.46 -6.74
C GLN A 327 -17.43 23.33 -7.49
N HIS A 328 -18.67 22.86 -7.66
CA HIS A 328 -19.66 23.47 -8.57
C HIS A 328 -19.15 23.61 -10.02
N ALA A 329 -18.15 22.83 -10.42
CA ALA A 329 -17.48 22.90 -11.71
C ALA A 329 -18.11 21.98 -12.78
N THR A 330 -19.34 21.49 -12.55
CA THR A 330 -20.02 20.49 -13.39
C THR A 330 -20.54 21.03 -14.73
N GLN A 331 -20.31 22.30 -15.05
CA GLN A 331 -20.81 22.93 -16.28
C GLN A 331 -19.88 22.74 -17.50
N ASP A 332 -18.71 22.10 -17.33
CA ASP A 332 -17.82 21.84 -18.47
C ASP A 332 -18.34 20.68 -19.34
N ALA A 333 -18.74 21.01 -20.58
CA ALA A 333 -19.28 20.07 -21.55
C ALA A 333 -18.28 18.97 -21.94
N ARG A 334 -16.96 19.23 -21.87
CA ARG A 334 -15.93 18.21 -22.19
C ARG A 334 -15.88 17.13 -21.12
N LEU A 335 -15.93 17.53 -19.85
CA LEU A 335 -15.93 16.60 -18.72
C LEU A 335 -17.20 15.74 -18.70
N SER A 336 -18.34 16.28 -19.16
CA SER A 336 -19.59 15.53 -19.26
C SER A 336 -19.50 14.30 -20.17
N GLY A 337 -18.72 14.37 -21.26
CA GLY A 337 -18.47 13.25 -22.16
C GLY A 337 -17.70 12.11 -21.48
N LEU A 338 -16.56 12.44 -20.83
CA LEU A 338 -15.73 11.49 -20.09
C LEU A 338 -16.49 10.85 -18.90
N LEU A 339 -17.39 11.63 -18.28
CA LEU A 339 -18.17 11.24 -17.12
C LEU A 339 -19.51 10.58 -17.48
N SER A 340 -19.83 10.30 -18.74
CA SER A 340 -21.12 9.71 -19.12
C SER A 340 -21.20 8.18 -18.92
N GLY A 341 -20.09 7.53 -18.54
CA GLY A 341 -20.05 6.12 -18.16
C GLY A 341 -20.81 5.81 -16.86
N PRO A 342 -21.37 4.59 -16.72
CA PRO A 342 -22.11 4.18 -15.52
C PRO A 342 -21.21 4.31 -14.27
N PRO A 343 -21.72 4.84 -13.15
CA PRO A 343 -20.95 4.97 -11.93
C PRO A 343 -20.46 3.59 -11.45
N ALA A 344 -19.18 3.51 -11.05
CA ALA A 344 -18.67 2.32 -10.38
C ALA A 344 -19.34 2.15 -9.01
N ASP A 345 -19.82 0.94 -8.70
CA ASP A 345 -20.50 0.60 -7.45
C ASP A 345 -19.53 0.65 -6.25
N PRO A 346 -19.73 1.50 -5.22
CA PRO A 346 -18.90 1.65 -4.02
C PRO A 346 -18.62 0.35 -3.23
N SER A 347 -19.53 -0.63 -3.29
CA SER A 347 -19.37 -1.93 -2.62
C SER A 347 -18.51 -2.91 -3.42
N TRP A 348 -18.33 -2.65 -4.72
CA TRP A 348 -17.51 -3.42 -5.65
C TRP A 348 -16.00 -3.25 -5.38
N PHE A 349 -15.61 -2.13 -4.76
CA PHE A 349 -14.22 -1.70 -4.57
C PHE A 349 -13.43 -2.50 -3.52
N GLN A 350 -14.07 -2.95 -2.44
CA GLN A 350 -13.41 -3.83 -1.45
C GLN A 350 -13.36 -5.30 -1.92
N LEU A 351 -14.30 -5.72 -2.76
CA LEU A 351 -14.42 -7.09 -3.25
C LEU A 351 -13.47 -7.42 -4.41
N GLN A 352 -12.90 -6.43 -5.12
CA GLN A 352 -12.07 -6.66 -6.31
C GLN A 352 -10.56 -6.72 -6.02
N LEU A 353 -10.08 -6.11 -4.94
CA LEU A 353 -8.73 -6.40 -4.41
C LEU A 353 -8.59 -7.91 -4.12
N LEU A 354 -9.69 -8.54 -3.67
CA LEU A 354 -9.84 -9.99 -3.49
C LEU A 354 -10.09 -10.79 -4.78
N ARG A 355 -10.43 -10.15 -5.91
CA ARG A 355 -10.66 -10.82 -7.21
C ARG A 355 -9.49 -10.68 -8.19
N ARG A 356 -8.56 -9.74 -7.98
CA ARG A 356 -7.27 -9.67 -8.72
C ARG A 356 -6.48 -10.99 -8.59
N THR A 357 -6.61 -11.70 -7.47
CA THR A 357 -6.05 -13.04 -7.26
C THR A 357 -6.83 -14.16 -7.97
N ARG A 358 -8.11 -13.97 -8.25
CA ARG A 358 -8.97 -14.96 -8.94
C ARG A 358 -8.86 -14.91 -10.46
N ARG A 359 -8.72 -13.72 -11.05
CA ARG A 359 -8.65 -13.56 -12.52
C ARG A 359 -7.36 -14.12 -13.14
N LEU A 360 -6.29 -14.27 -12.36
CA LEU A 360 -5.07 -14.96 -12.80
C LEU A 360 -5.22 -16.49 -12.84
N ALA A 361 -6.21 -17.05 -12.13
CA ALA A 361 -6.55 -18.48 -12.19
C ALA A 361 -7.49 -18.82 -13.37
N ASP A 362 -8.45 -17.94 -13.68
CA ASP A 362 -9.41 -18.17 -14.78
C ASP A 362 -8.80 -18.02 -16.18
N LEU A 363 -7.70 -17.25 -16.32
CA LEU A 363 -6.94 -17.15 -17.58
C LEU A 363 -6.07 -18.39 -17.90
N ARG A 364 -6.01 -19.39 -17.01
CA ARG A 364 -5.13 -20.57 -17.11
C ARG A 364 -5.86 -21.90 -17.37
N GLY A 365 -7.12 -21.87 -17.82
CA GLY A 365 -7.78 -23.05 -18.37
C GLY A 365 -8.08 -24.18 -17.37
N VAL A 366 -8.29 -23.87 -16.09
CA VAL A 366 -8.82 -24.86 -15.13
C VAL A 366 -10.34 -24.72 -15.06
N THR A 367 -11.05 -25.78 -15.46
CA THR A 367 -12.51 -25.83 -15.60
C THR A 367 -13.25 -25.57 -14.27
N PRO A 368 -14.14 -24.55 -14.17
CA PRO A 368 -14.87 -24.28 -12.94
C PRO A 368 -16.28 -24.91 -12.99
N LEU A 369 -16.39 -26.23 -12.88
CA LEU A 369 -17.68 -26.89 -12.67
C LEU A 369 -17.92 -27.10 -11.17
N LEU A 370 -18.50 -26.09 -10.50
CA LEU A 370 -19.45 -26.22 -9.37
C LEU A 370 -19.63 -24.90 -8.58
N ALA A 371 -18.68 -23.97 -8.64
CA ALA A 371 -18.76 -22.72 -7.86
C ALA A 371 -19.75 -21.69 -8.43
N GLY A 372 -20.04 -21.73 -9.74
CA GLY A 372 -20.90 -20.75 -10.41
C GLY A 372 -22.39 -20.87 -10.07
N ARG A 373 -22.90 -22.10 -9.83
CA ARG A 373 -24.33 -22.32 -9.55
C ARG A 373 -24.77 -21.87 -8.17
N VAL A 374 -23.90 -21.99 -7.16
CA VAL A 374 -24.24 -21.61 -5.77
C VAL A 374 -24.32 -20.09 -5.59
N LEU A 375 -23.51 -19.33 -6.32
CA LEU A 375 -23.48 -17.86 -6.22
C LEU A 375 -24.66 -17.21 -6.96
N LEU A 376 -25.04 -17.74 -8.13
CA LEU A 376 -26.18 -17.26 -8.91
C LEU A 376 -27.52 -17.47 -8.20
N GLU A 377 -27.69 -18.58 -7.49
CA GLU A 377 -28.89 -18.82 -6.67
C GLU A 377 -28.94 -17.96 -5.39
N ARG A 378 -27.79 -17.57 -4.83
CA ARG A 378 -27.73 -16.62 -3.71
C ARG A 378 -28.12 -15.20 -4.11
N VAL A 379 -27.72 -14.76 -5.31
CA VAL A 379 -28.07 -13.43 -5.84
C VAL A 379 -29.56 -13.35 -6.22
N LYS A 380 -30.17 -14.44 -6.71
CA LYS A 380 -31.62 -14.49 -6.98
C LYS A 380 -32.47 -14.45 -5.70
N ARG A 381 -31.98 -15.01 -4.58
CA ARG A 381 -32.67 -14.96 -3.28
C ARG A 381 -32.57 -13.62 -2.55
N LEU A 382 -31.59 -12.78 -2.89
CA LEU A 382 -31.44 -11.43 -2.31
C LEU A 382 -32.18 -10.34 -3.10
N ARG A 383 -32.82 -10.71 -4.23
CA ARG A 383 -33.62 -9.81 -5.09
C ARG A 383 -35.12 -10.10 -5.03
N ARG A 384 -35.54 -11.01 -4.14
CA ARG A 384 -36.92 -11.16 -3.68
C ARG A 384 -36.92 -10.78 -2.20
#